data_AF-A0AAX6QK71-F1
#
_entry.id   AF-A0AAX6QK71-F1
#
_cell.length_a   1.000
_cell.length_b   1.000
_cell.length_c   1.000
_cell.angle_alpha   90.00
_cell.angle_beta   90.00
_cell.angle_gamma   90.00
#
_symmetry.space_group_name_H-M   'P 1'
#
loop_
_entity.id
_entity.type
_entity.pdbx_description
1 polymer ?
#
loop_
_entity_poly.entity_id
_entity_poly.type
_entity_poly.pdbx_seq_one_letter_code
_entity_poly.pdbx_strand_id
1 'polypeptide(L)'
;MELWSRVLLWELVLLQRPWGPATSDSSVVSESAVTGEAGSQAVLRCQSPRMVWTQDRLHDRQRVVHWDLGGRPGPARRLVDMYSAGEVRVYEPRDRGRLVLSPSAFQDGNFSLLIRAVEDSDAGLYTCNLHHHYCHLYESLAVRLEVTDHPRAARAHWDNEKEVLTAARGTAALLTCVNRAAVWTERHLEEAQQVVHWDRQPPGVPHDRADRLLDLYASGERRAYAPPFLRDRVAVGADAFARGDFSLRIDPLEPADEGTYSCHLHHHYCGLHERRVFHLRVAEPAALPSRPRTPPGPSPDPTLARGRSVVNVIVPEGRAHFFQQLGYVLATLLLFILLLITVVLAARQRRQGGEAGYPGGRARTRAPEPLTPSPSAGDDHADQKSAKAKGKDLNLAEFAVATGDQSSYKSENLQLDYKNNILKERVELAHSSLPAKNIDLDKEFRKEYCK
;
A
#
# COMPACT_ATOMS: atom_id res chain seq x y z
N MET A 1 -34.42 21.18 -16.94
CA MET A 1 -33.42 20.15 -17.31
C MET A 1 -31.99 20.47 -16.84
N GLU A 2 -31.75 21.51 -16.03
CA GLU A 2 -30.40 21.78 -15.49
C GLU A 2 -30.14 21.23 -14.07
N LEU A 3 -31.18 20.84 -13.32
CA LEU A 3 -31.01 20.32 -11.96
C LEU A 3 -30.52 18.86 -11.95
N TRP A 4 -30.89 18.06 -12.94
CA TRP A 4 -30.52 16.64 -13.04
C TRP A 4 -29.07 16.44 -13.51
N SER A 5 -28.53 17.37 -14.32
CA SER A 5 -27.14 17.34 -14.76
C SER A 5 -26.15 17.63 -13.63
N ARG A 6 -26.58 18.31 -12.56
CA ARG A 6 -25.73 18.57 -11.37
C ARG A 6 -25.68 17.41 -10.38
N VAL A 7 -26.76 16.63 -10.28
CA VAL A 7 -26.81 15.44 -9.40
C VAL A 7 -25.99 14.29 -10.00
N LEU A 8 -26.05 14.10 -11.32
CA LEU A 8 -25.23 13.10 -12.02
C LEU A 8 -23.72 13.42 -11.99
N LEU A 9 -23.34 14.70 -11.95
CA LEU A 9 -21.93 15.09 -11.76
C LEU A 9 -21.43 14.85 -10.32
N TRP A 10 -22.31 14.87 -9.31
CA TRP A 10 -21.93 14.58 -7.92
C TRP A 10 -21.80 13.08 -7.65
N GLU A 11 -22.61 12.23 -8.29
CA GLU A 11 -22.47 10.77 -8.17
C GLU A 11 -21.22 10.22 -8.88
N LEU A 12 -20.81 10.83 -10.00
CA LEU A 12 -19.56 10.44 -10.68
C LEU A 12 -18.29 10.87 -9.92
N VAL A 13 -18.37 11.88 -9.05
CA VAL A 13 -17.24 12.33 -8.22
C VAL A 13 -17.11 11.50 -6.93
N LEU A 14 -18.19 10.86 -6.46
CA LEU A 14 -18.15 10.00 -5.26
C LEU A 14 -17.68 8.56 -5.55
N LEU A 15 -17.62 8.15 -6.82
CA LEU A 15 -17.10 6.83 -7.26
C LEU A 15 -15.62 6.85 -7.69
N GLN A 16 -14.97 8.01 -7.66
CA GLN A 16 -13.53 8.12 -7.80
C GLN A 16 -12.92 8.47 -6.44
N ARG A 17 -12.78 7.47 -5.56
CA ARG A 17 -11.70 7.53 -4.58
C ARG A 17 -10.40 7.35 -5.38
N PRO A 18 -9.52 8.35 -5.47
CA PRO A 18 -8.14 8.01 -5.71
C PRO A 18 -7.72 7.30 -4.43
N TRP A 19 -7.56 5.97 -4.50
CA TRP A 19 -6.47 5.38 -3.75
C TRP A 19 -5.22 6.00 -4.36
N GLY A 20 -4.85 7.19 -3.87
CA GLY A 20 -3.55 7.75 -4.17
C GLY A 20 -2.53 6.68 -3.79
N PRO A 21 -1.44 6.50 -4.56
CA PRO A 21 -0.34 5.70 -4.08
C PRO A 21 -0.02 6.20 -2.67
N ALA A 22 0.04 5.29 -1.71
CA ALA A 22 0.66 5.60 -0.43
C ALA A 22 1.99 6.28 -0.79
N THR A 23 2.17 7.51 -0.32
CA THR A 23 3.43 8.23 -0.48
C THR A 23 4.54 7.23 -0.14
N SER A 24 5.50 7.06 -1.05
CA SER A 24 6.64 6.13 -0.95
C SER A 24 7.63 6.55 0.16
N ASP A 25 7.09 7.05 1.27
CA ASP A 25 7.84 7.47 2.43
C ASP A 25 7.95 6.27 3.36
N SER A 26 9.19 5.86 3.66
CA SER A 26 9.42 4.68 4.48
C SER A 26 8.82 4.89 5.87
N SER A 27 7.93 4.00 6.29
CA SER A 27 7.33 4.07 7.62
C SER A 27 8.38 3.77 8.68
N VAL A 28 8.52 4.66 9.68
CA VAL A 28 9.39 4.38 10.83
C VAL A 28 8.73 3.30 11.68
N VAL A 29 9.35 2.12 11.70
CA VAL A 29 8.89 0.96 12.44
C VAL A 29 9.41 0.98 13.87
N SER A 30 10.64 1.46 14.07
CA SER A 30 11.26 1.53 15.40
C SER A 30 12.34 2.59 15.48
N GLU A 31 12.46 3.22 16.64
CA GLU A 31 13.55 4.13 17.01
C GLU A 31 14.12 3.65 18.35
N SER A 32 15.45 3.56 18.46
CA SER A 32 16.12 2.98 19.62
C SER A 32 17.42 3.68 19.95
N ALA A 33 17.75 3.78 21.24
CA ALA A 33 19.05 4.25 21.71
C ALA A 33 19.95 3.05 22.01
N VAL A 34 21.15 3.04 21.43
CA VAL A 34 22.15 1.99 21.61
C VAL A 34 23.38 2.63 22.22
N THR A 35 23.86 2.09 23.34
CA THR A 35 25.12 2.54 23.96
C THR A 35 26.12 1.40 23.91
N GLY A 36 27.31 1.66 23.36
CA GLY A 36 28.41 0.70 23.32
C GLY A 36 29.67 1.31 23.94
N GLU A 37 30.54 0.46 24.47
CA GLU A 37 31.84 0.91 24.99
C GLU A 37 32.85 1.02 23.85
N ALA A 38 33.72 2.03 23.89
CA ALA A 38 34.80 2.12 22.91
C ALA A 38 35.68 0.86 22.95
N GLY A 39 35.99 0.31 21.77
CA GLY A 39 36.69 -0.96 21.60
C GLY A 39 35.79 -2.20 21.59
N SER A 40 34.51 -2.08 21.93
CA SER A 40 33.53 -3.19 21.85
C SER A 40 32.89 -3.31 20.46
N GLN A 41 32.11 -4.37 20.23
CA GLN A 41 31.30 -4.51 19.02
C GLN A 41 29.88 -3.97 19.27
N ALA A 42 29.40 -3.11 18.37
CA ALA A 42 27.99 -2.70 18.33
C ALA A 42 27.21 -3.51 17.28
N VAL A 43 25.99 -3.93 17.62
CA VAL A 43 25.06 -4.61 16.69
C VAL A 43 23.74 -3.84 16.64
N LEU A 44 23.47 -3.19 15.51
CA LEU A 44 22.22 -2.47 15.26
C LEU A 44 21.23 -3.43 14.58
N ARG A 45 20.32 -4.00 15.39
CA ARG A 45 19.48 -5.12 14.94
C ARG A 45 18.42 -4.68 13.93
N CYS A 46 18.59 -5.09 12.68
CA CYS A 46 17.62 -4.82 11.60
C CYS A 46 17.16 -6.13 10.96
N GLN A 47 16.04 -6.67 11.44
CA GLN A 47 15.49 -7.95 10.97
C GLN A 47 14.05 -7.76 10.50
N SER A 48 13.69 -8.35 9.36
CA SER A 48 12.32 -8.37 8.86
C SER A 48 12.02 -9.70 8.16
N PRO A 49 11.04 -10.49 8.68
CA PRO A 49 10.60 -11.71 8.01
C PRO A 49 10.06 -11.45 6.59
N ARG A 50 9.51 -10.26 6.34
CA ARG A 50 8.97 -9.84 5.03
C ARG A 50 10.05 -9.49 4.00
N MET A 51 11.32 -9.52 4.42
CA MET A 51 12.51 -9.31 3.57
C MET A 51 13.32 -10.60 3.42
N VAL A 52 12.76 -11.74 3.87
CA VAL A 52 13.35 -13.04 3.60
C VAL A 52 13.18 -13.32 2.10
N TRP A 53 14.30 -13.56 1.44
CA TRP A 53 14.33 -13.94 0.04
C TRP A 53 15.07 -15.25 -0.10
N THR A 54 14.39 -16.23 -0.68
CA THR A 54 14.99 -17.49 -1.12
C THR A 54 14.89 -17.55 -2.64
N GLN A 55 15.77 -18.29 -3.31
CA GLN A 55 15.66 -18.46 -4.77
C GLN A 55 14.56 -19.48 -5.15
N ASP A 56 13.73 -19.93 -4.20
CA ASP A 56 12.67 -20.90 -4.46
C ASP A 56 11.42 -20.22 -5.02
N ARG A 57 11.46 -20.00 -6.33
CA ARG A 57 10.39 -19.35 -7.11
C ARG A 57 9.02 -20.02 -6.98
N LEU A 58 8.93 -21.29 -6.55
CA LEU A 58 7.67 -22.01 -6.42
C LEU A 58 6.89 -21.60 -5.15
N HIS A 59 7.56 -21.50 -4.01
CA HIS A 59 6.92 -21.12 -2.74
C HIS A 59 6.67 -19.60 -2.66
N ASP A 60 7.54 -18.79 -3.29
CA ASP A 60 7.45 -17.32 -3.28
C ASP A 60 6.24 -16.78 -4.07
N ARG A 61 5.60 -17.61 -4.88
CA ARG A 61 4.46 -17.24 -5.76
C ARG A 61 3.11 -17.74 -5.27
N GLN A 62 3.11 -18.43 -4.13
CA GLN A 62 1.90 -19.04 -3.60
C GLN A 62 0.97 -17.96 -3.06
N ARG A 63 -0.06 -17.70 -3.86
CA ARG A 63 -1.23 -16.94 -3.45
C ARG A 63 -2.39 -17.91 -3.38
N VAL A 64 -3.25 -17.73 -2.40
CA VAL A 64 -4.45 -18.54 -2.25
C VAL A 64 -5.63 -17.64 -1.96
N VAL A 65 -6.72 -17.91 -2.66
CA VAL A 65 -8.04 -17.41 -2.31
C VAL A 65 -8.79 -18.56 -1.65
N HIS A 66 -9.50 -18.28 -0.56
CA HIS A 66 -10.49 -19.22 -0.04
C HIS A 66 -11.75 -18.51 0.43
N TRP A 67 -12.87 -19.20 0.24
CA TRP A 67 -14.17 -18.78 0.74
C TRP A 67 -14.57 -19.62 1.93
N ASP A 68 -14.90 -18.96 3.03
CA ASP A 68 -15.38 -19.60 4.25
C ASP A 68 -16.83 -19.17 4.53
N LEU A 69 -17.62 -20.07 5.13
CA LEU A 69 -19.00 -19.81 5.57
C LEU A 69 -19.07 -19.83 7.10
N GLY A 70 -19.41 -18.68 7.67
CA GLY A 70 -19.70 -18.47 9.08
C GLY A 70 -21.16 -18.11 9.34
N GLY A 71 -21.48 -17.79 10.60
CA GLY A 71 -22.82 -17.34 11.02
C GLY A 71 -23.68 -18.40 11.71
N ARG A 72 -23.18 -19.63 11.90
CA ARG A 72 -23.74 -20.62 12.83
C ARG A 72 -22.86 -20.72 14.09
N PRO A 73 -23.39 -21.21 15.23
CA PRO A 73 -22.55 -21.50 16.39
C PRO A 73 -21.45 -22.51 16.00
N GLY A 74 -20.19 -22.08 16.01
CA GLY A 74 -19.05 -22.90 15.63
C GLY A 74 -18.02 -22.15 14.77
N PRO A 75 -16.90 -22.81 14.44
CA PRO A 75 -15.89 -22.23 13.56
C PRO A 75 -16.42 -22.06 12.14
N ALA A 76 -15.92 -21.05 11.43
CA ALA A 76 -16.23 -20.87 10.01
C ALA A 76 -15.77 -22.11 9.22
N ARG A 77 -16.62 -22.56 8.29
CA ARG A 77 -16.37 -23.75 7.46
C ARG A 77 -15.78 -23.34 6.12
N ARG A 78 -14.60 -23.85 5.78
CA ARG A 78 -14.00 -23.65 4.45
C ARG A 78 -14.81 -24.35 3.37
N LEU A 79 -15.19 -23.61 2.33
CA LEU A 79 -16.00 -24.11 1.22
C LEU A 79 -15.15 -24.52 0.03
N VAL A 80 -14.33 -23.59 -0.43
CA VAL A 80 -13.51 -23.72 -1.64
C VAL A 80 -12.24 -22.91 -1.46
N ASP A 81 -11.11 -23.44 -1.95
CA ASP A 81 -9.89 -22.69 -2.14
C ASP A 81 -9.35 -22.82 -3.57
N MET A 82 -8.51 -21.87 -3.96
CA MET A 82 -7.79 -21.91 -5.22
C MET A 82 -6.42 -21.27 -5.06
N TYR A 83 -5.40 -21.97 -5.53
CA TYR A 83 -4.04 -21.45 -5.60
C TYR A 83 -3.78 -20.70 -6.91
N SER A 84 -2.77 -19.82 -6.93
CA SER A 84 -2.32 -19.09 -8.12
C SER A 84 -1.92 -19.97 -9.30
N ALA A 85 -1.60 -21.25 -9.06
CA ALA A 85 -1.34 -22.25 -10.09
C ALA A 85 -2.62 -22.73 -10.83
N GLY A 86 -3.80 -22.38 -10.35
CA GLY A 86 -5.09 -22.73 -10.97
C GLY A 86 -5.76 -23.99 -10.41
N GLU A 87 -5.18 -24.62 -9.40
CA GLU A 87 -5.82 -25.75 -8.70
C GLU A 87 -6.94 -25.25 -7.79
N VAL A 88 -8.18 -25.62 -8.10
CA VAL A 88 -9.38 -25.34 -7.28
C VAL A 88 -9.74 -26.58 -6.47
N ARG A 89 -9.99 -26.42 -5.17
CA ARG A 89 -10.44 -27.50 -4.29
C ARG A 89 -11.76 -27.13 -3.64
N VAL A 90 -12.79 -27.94 -3.91
CA VAL A 90 -14.06 -27.88 -3.19
C VAL A 90 -14.06 -28.95 -2.09
N TYR A 91 -14.29 -28.53 -0.86
CA TYR A 91 -14.10 -29.39 0.32
C TYR A 91 -15.24 -30.40 0.52
N GLU A 92 -16.48 -30.03 0.23
CA GLU A 92 -17.62 -30.93 0.35
C GLU A 92 -18.03 -31.54 -0.99
N PRO A 93 -18.32 -32.86 -1.06
CA PRO A 93 -18.78 -33.51 -2.27
C PRO A 93 -20.07 -32.90 -2.85
N ARG A 94 -21.00 -32.46 -2.00
CA ARG A 94 -22.27 -31.83 -2.41
C ARG A 94 -22.09 -30.50 -3.14
N ASP A 95 -20.98 -29.81 -2.87
CA ASP A 95 -20.69 -28.48 -3.38
C ASP A 95 -19.91 -28.54 -4.71
N ARG A 96 -19.45 -29.74 -5.12
CA ARG A 96 -18.73 -29.95 -6.38
C ARG A 96 -19.60 -29.62 -7.59
N GLY A 97 -19.09 -28.76 -8.48
CA GLY A 97 -19.82 -28.27 -9.65
C GLY A 97 -20.90 -27.21 -9.32
N ARG A 98 -21.20 -27.01 -8.04
CA ARG A 98 -22.17 -26.02 -7.55
C ARG A 98 -21.50 -24.71 -7.17
N LEU A 99 -20.37 -24.79 -6.46
CA LEU A 99 -19.48 -23.68 -6.15
C LEU A 99 -18.44 -23.52 -7.26
N VAL A 100 -18.35 -22.32 -7.83
CA VAL A 100 -17.47 -22.03 -8.96
C VAL A 100 -16.71 -20.73 -8.71
N LEU A 101 -15.38 -20.80 -8.84
CA LEU A 101 -14.48 -19.67 -8.92
C LEU A 101 -14.06 -19.45 -10.38
N SER A 102 -13.68 -18.22 -10.73
CA SER A 102 -13.09 -17.97 -12.05
C SER A 102 -11.71 -18.63 -12.17
N PRO A 103 -11.44 -19.42 -13.23
CA PRO A 103 -10.09 -19.95 -13.49
C PRO A 103 -9.05 -18.84 -13.73
N SER A 104 -9.49 -17.66 -14.15
CA SER A 104 -8.64 -16.48 -14.38
C SER A 104 -8.55 -15.53 -13.18
N ALA A 105 -9.05 -15.89 -11.99
CA ALA A 105 -9.17 -14.94 -10.88
C ALA A 105 -7.85 -14.25 -10.49
N PHE A 106 -6.72 -14.98 -10.54
CA PHE A 106 -5.38 -14.43 -10.28
C PHE A 106 -4.77 -13.68 -11.47
N GLN A 107 -5.49 -13.52 -12.58
CA GLN A 107 -5.09 -12.74 -13.74
C GLN A 107 -5.85 -11.41 -13.80
N ASP A 108 -7.15 -11.44 -13.48
CA ASP A 108 -8.05 -10.28 -13.57
C ASP A 108 -8.43 -9.67 -12.22
N GLY A 109 -8.07 -10.34 -11.11
CA GLY A 109 -8.37 -9.93 -9.75
C GLY A 109 -9.82 -10.19 -9.35
N ASN A 110 -10.55 -11.06 -10.06
CA ASN A 110 -11.93 -11.40 -9.80
C ASN A 110 -12.05 -12.73 -9.05
N PHE A 111 -12.10 -12.63 -7.73
CA PHE A 111 -12.19 -13.73 -6.77
C PHE A 111 -13.63 -14.09 -6.39
N SER A 112 -14.61 -13.62 -7.16
CA SER A 112 -16.03 -13.81 -6.87
C SER A 112 -16.43 -15.28 -6.85
N LEU A 113 -17.34 -15.64 -5.96
CA LEU A 113 -17.87 -17.01 -5.83
C LEU A 113 -19.26 -17.10 -6.44
N LEU A 114 -19.43 -17.99 -7.43
CA LEU A 114 -20.73 -18.32 -8.00
C LEU A 114 -21.29 -19.58 -7.32
N ILE A 115 -22.53 -19.49 -6.85
CA ILE A 115 -23.35 -20.59 -6.33
C ILE A 115 -24.47 -20.84 -7.33
N ARG A 116 -24.51 -21.98 -8.04
CA ARG A 116 -25.43 -22.20 -9.18
C ARG A 116 -26.92 -22.37 -8.81
N ALA A 117 -27.23 -22.88 -7.63
CA ALA A 117 -28.60 -23.11 -7.18
C ALA A 117 -28.67 -22.98 -5.66
N VAL A 118 -29.03 -21.80 -5.17
CA VAL A 118 -29.05 -21.48 -3.73
C VAL A 118 -30.16 -22.21 -2.99
N GLU A 119 -29.85 -22.69 -1.79
CA GLU A 119 -30.74 -23.38 -0.85
C GLU A 119 -30.76 -22.63 0.49
N ASP A 120 -31.78 -22.86 1.32
CA ASP A 120 -31.89 -22.23 2.65
C ASP A 120 -30.68 -22.53 3.54
N SER A 121 -30.02 -23.67 3.30
CA SER A 121 -28.84 -24.10 4.05
C SER A 121 -27.57 -23.29 3.74
N ASP A 122 -27.57 -22.50 2.66
CA ASP A 122 -26.47 -21.59 2.29
C ASP A 122 -26.57 -20.23 2.94
N ALA A 123 -27.71 -19.87 3.53
CA ALA A 123 -27.85 -18.59 4.23
C ALA A 123 -26.76 -18.48 5.32
N GLY A 124 -26.06 -17.35 5.34
CA GLY A 124 -24.94 -17.14 6.25
C GLY A 124 -23.99 -16.02 5.85
N LEU A 125 -22.90 -15.91 6.60
CA LEU A 125 -21.85 -14.93 6.38
C LEU A 125 -20.68 -15.58 5.63
N TYR A 126 -20.47 -15.17 4.41
CA TYR A 126 -19.36 -15.62 3.59
C TYR A 126 -18.16 -14.66 3.75
N THR A 127 -16.95 -15.21 3.81
CA THR A 127 -15.73 -14.42 3.77
C THR A 127 -14.85 -14.86 2.61
N CYS A 128 -14.51 -13.92 1.73
CA CYS A 128 -13.48 -14.07 0.71
C CYS A 128 -12.14 -13.69 1.33
N ASN A 129 -11.18 -14.61 1.38
CA ASN A 129 -9.89 -14.37 2.00
C ASN A 129 -8.79 -14.55 0.97
N LEU A 130 -7.94 -13.54 0.83
CA LEU A 130 -6.76 -13.54 -0.03
C LEU A 130 -5.51 -13.59 0.84
N HIS A 131 -4.66 -14.56 0.57
CA HIS A 131 -3.40 -14.74 1.28
C HIS A 131 -2.25 -14.72 0.28
N HIS A 132 -1.28 -13.85 0.53
CA HIS A 132 -0.01 -13.83 -0.17
C HIS A 132 1.06 -14.34 0.80
N HIS A 133 1.49 -15.59 0.65
CA HIS A 133 2.42 -16.21 1.60
C HIS A 133 3.77 -15.50 1.65
N TYR A 134 4.30 -15.13 0.48
CA TYR A 134 5.56 -14.43 0.37
C TYR A 134 5.56 -13.00 0.94
N CYS A 135 4.60 -12.16 0.55
CA CYS A 135 4.49 -10.80 1.09
C CYS A 135 3.88 -10.74 2.51
N HIS A 136 3.43 -11.87 3.07
CA HIS A 136 2.66 -11.93 4.31
C HIS A 136 1.46 -10.96 4.32
N LEU A 137 0.73 -10.87 3.20
CA LEU A 137 -0.45 -10.03 3.06
C LEU A 137 -1.72 -10.85 3.22
N TYR A 138 -2.69 -10.25 3.89
CA TYR A 138 -3.96 -10.86 4.28
C TYR A 138 -5.07 -9.84 4.02
N GLU A 139 -5.96 -10.16 3.09
CA GLU A 139 -7.14 -9.34 2.79
C GLU A 139 -8.39 -10.18 2.96
N SER A 140 -9.44 -9.61 3.54
CA SER A 140 -10.70 -10.31 3.76
C SER A 140 -11.89 -9.39 3.46
N LEU A 141 -12.87 -9.94 2.74
CA LEU A 141 -14.13 -9.28 2.43
C LEU A 141 -15.29 -10.16 2.88
N ALA A 142 -16.24 -9.57 3.60
CA ALA A 142 -17.43 -10.27 4.07
C ALA A 142 -18.65 -9.97 3.19
N VAL A 143 -19.44 -10.99 2.88
CA VAL A 143 -20.73 -10.89 2.19
C VAL A 143 -21.76 -11.74 2.91
N ARG A 144 -22.91 -11.19 3.27
CA ARG A 144 -24.01 -11.93 3.89
C ARG A 144 -25.00 -12.38 2.82
N LEU A 145 -25.23 -13.69 2.73
CA LEU A 145 -26.22 -14.27 1.84
C LEU A 145 -27.52 -14.54 2.62
N GLU A 146 -28.61 -13.98 2.14
CA GLU A 146 -29.97 -14.24 2.60
C GLU A 146 -30.75 -14.98 1.50
N VAL A 147 -31.56 -15.96 1.90
CA VAL A 147 -32.34 -16.77 0.95
C VAL A 147 -33.80 -16.44 1.11
N THR A 148 -34.50 -16.27 -0.02
CA THR A 148 -35.93 -15.97 -0.05
C THR A 148 -36.65 -16.83 -1.07
N ASP A 149 -37.90 -17.19 -0.80
CA ASP A 149 -38.76 -17.82 -1.80
C ASP A 149 -39.32 -16.83 -2.83
N HIS A 150 -39.20 -15.51 -2.60
CA HIS A 150 -39.81 -14.49 -3.44
C HIS A 150 -38.80 -13.88 -4.41
N PRO A 151 -38.85 -14.15 -5.73
CA PRO A 151 -37.88 -13.61 -6.69
C PRO A 151 -37.85 -12.09 -6.73
N ARG A 152 -38.98 -11.43 -6.42
CA ARG A 152 -39.08 -9.96 -6.36
C ARG A 152 -38.36 -9.35 -5.15
N ALA A 153 -38.04 -10.13 -4.13
CA ALA A 153 -37.28 -9.68 -2.97
C ALA A 153 -35.76 -9.78 -3.18
N ALA A 154 -35.31 -10.42 -4.28
CA ALA A 154 -33.90 -10.54 -4.61
C ALA A 154 -33.27 -9.17 -4.87
N ARG A 155 -32.23 -8.84 -4.12
CA ARG A 155 -31.54 -7.55 -4.17
C ARG A 155 -30.16 -7.66 -3.53
N ALA A 156 -29.23 -6.80 -3.94
CA ALA A 156 -27.99 -6.54 -3.23
C ALA A 156 -28.10 -5.16 -2.57
N HIS A 157 -27.64 -5.04 -1.32
CA HIS A 157 -27.54 -3.76 -0.63
C HIS A 157 -26.36 -3.76 0.36
N TRP A 158 -25.90 -2.58 0.74
CA TRP A 158 -24.84 -2.41 1.74
C TRP A 158 -25.45 -2.11 3.11
N ASP A 159 -25.04 -2.84 4.15
CA ASP A 159 -25.58 -2.68 5.52
C ASP A 159 -24.75 -1.73 6.43
N ASN A 160 -23.87 -0.93 5.82
CA ASN A 160 -22.82 -0.08 6.42
C ASN A 160 -21.52 -0.80 6.80
N GLU A 161 -21.52 -2.13 6.87
CA GLU A 161 -20.32 -2.91 7.20
C GLU A 161 -19.93 -3.85 6.05
N LYS A 162 -20.92 -4.44 5.38
CA LYS A 162 -20.74 -5.50 4.39
C LYS A 162 -21.86 -5.50 3.35
N GLU A 163 -21.62 -6.22 2.27
CA GLU A 163 -22.64 -6.46 1.25
C GLU A 163 -23.61 -7.54 1.73
N VAL A 164 -24.91 -7.31 1.53
CA VAL A 164 -25.99 -8.24 1.83
C VAL A 164 -26.70 -8.57 0.53
N LEU A 165 -26.57 -9.82 0.10
CA LEU A 165 -27.22 -10.35 -1.09
C LEU A 165 -28.42 -11.20 -0.68
N THR A 166 -29.62 -10.77 -1.05
CA THR A 166 -30.82 -11.60 -0.98
C THR A 166 -30.99 -12.32 -2.31
N ALA A 167 -30.89 -13.66 -2.31
CA ALA A 167 -31.03 -14.51 -3.49
C ALA A 167 -32.30 -15.36 -3.40
N ALA A 168 -32.97 -15.55 -4.55
CA ALA A 168 -34.13 -16.41 -4.59
C ALA A 168 -33.71 -17.88 -4.56
N ARG A 169 -34.41 -18.72 -3.80
CA ARG A 169 -34.13 -20.15 -3.72
C ARG A 169 -34.15 -20.79 -5.12
N GLY A 170 -33.14 -21.63 -5.41
CA GLY A 170 -32.94 -22.29 -6.70
C GLY A 170 -32.28 -21.42 -7.78
N THR A 171 -32.07 -20.12 -7.54
CA THR A 171 -31.36 -19.24 -8.48
C THR A 171 -29.86 -19.23 -8.22
N ALA A 172 -29.09 -18.73 -9.19
CA ALA A 172 -27.66 -18.54 -9.01
C ALA A 172 -27.38 -17.26 -8.21
N ALA A 173 -26.42 -17.32 -7.29
CA ALA A 173 -25.93 -16.17 -6.54
C ALA A 173 -24.43 -15.96 -6.83
N LEU A 174 -24.06 -14.72 -7.16
CA LEU A 174 -22.67 -14.32 -7.33
C LEU A 174 -22.27 -13.44 -6.15
N LEU A 175 -21.38 -13.95 -5.30
CA LEU A 175 -20.79 -13.20 -4.20
C LEU A 175 -19.56 -12.48 -4.73
N THR A 176 -19.66 -11.16 -4.83
CA THR A 176 -18.63 -10.30 -5.41
C THR A 176 -17.41 -10.19 -4.51
N CYS A 177 -16.24 -10.52 -5.06
CA CYS A 177 -14.95 -10.29 -4.42
C CYS A 177 -13.93 -9.91 -5.49
N VAL A 178 -13.54 -8.63 -5.55
CA VAL A 178 -12.67 -8.10 -6.59
C VAL A 178 -11.53 -7.32 -5.96
N ASN A 179 -10.30 -7.73 -6.22
CA ASN A 179 -9.09 -7.00 -5.85
C ASN A 179 -8.10 -7.02 -7.01
N ARG A 180 -7.96 -5.87 -7.68
CA ARG A 180 -7.11 -5.69 -8.88
C ARG A 180 -5.72 -5.15 -8.57
N ALA A 181 -5.29 -5.16 -7.30
CA ALA A 181 -3.93 -4.73 -6.99
C ALA A 181 -2.92 -5.67 -7.68
N ALA A 182 -1.82 -5.09 -8.17
CA ALA A 182 -0.75 -5.80 -8.87
C ALA A 182 -0.24 -7.03 -8.09
N VAL A 183 -0.09 -6.90 -6.78
CA VAL A 183 0.36 -7.99 -5.89
C VAL A 183 -0.52 -9.25 -5.95
N TRP A 184 -1.80 -9.11 -6.33
CA TRP A 184 -2.74 -10.23 -6.47
C TRP A 184 -2.90 -10.75 -7.90
N THR A 185 -2.54 -9.96 -8.91
CA THR A 185 -2.88 -10.21 -10.32
C THR A 185 -1.67 -10.39 -11.23
N GLU A 186 -0.54 -9.77 -10.90
CA GLU A 186 0.64 -9.75 -11.75
C GLU A 186 1.61 -10.89 -11.40
N ARG A 187 2.26 -11.44 -12.43
CA ARG A 187 3.31 -12.48 -12.31
C ARG A 187 4.71 -11.98 -12.66
N HIS A 188 4.84 -10.76 -13.20
CA HIS A 188 6.03 -10.38 -13.99
C HIS A 188 6.88 -9.24 -13.40
N LEU A 189 6.41 -8.54 -12.35
CA LEU A 189 7.20 -7.52 -11.64
C LEU A 189 7.98 -8.05 -10.43
N GLU A 190 7.95 -9.37 -10.19
CA GLU A 190 8.60 -10.01 -9.03
C GLU A 190 10.14 -10.01 -9.10
N GLU A 191 10.73 -9.73 -10.26
CA GLU A 191 12.17 -9.47 -10.38
C GLU A 191 12.57 -8.07 -9.87
N ALA A 192 11.60 -7.26 -9.45
CA ALA A 192 11.87 -5.96 -8.85
C ALA A 192 12.67 -6.11 -7.55
N GLN A 193 13.73 -5.31 -7.48
CA GLN A 193 14.80 -5.42 -6.51
C GLN A 193 14.28 -5.27 -5.08
N GLN A 194 14.52 -6.28 -4.24
CA GLN A 194 14.60 -6.03 -2.80
C GLN A 194 15.95 -5.34 -2.53
N VAL A 195 15.89 -4.21 -1.84
CA VAL A 195 17.08 -3.47 -1.45
C VAL A 195 16.98 -3.09 0.02
N VAL A 196 18.11 -3.25 0.71
CA VAL A 196 18.28 -2.75 2.06
C VAL A 196 19.43 -1.77 2.02
N HIS A 197 19.19 -0.58 2.55
CA HIS A 197 20.23 0.43 2.67
C HIS A 197 20.40 0.90 4.11
N TRP A 198 21.65 1.18 4.46
CA TRP A 198 22.02 1.78 5.72
C TRP A 198 22.48 3.21 5.49
N ASP A 199 21.95 4.11 6.29
CA ASP A 199 22.30 5.53 6.32
C ASP A 199 22.90 5.91 7.66
N ARG A 200 23.80 6.88 7.65
CA ARG A 200 24.40 7.47 8.84
C ARG A 200 24.20 8.98 8.84
N GLN A 201 23.75 9.50 9.96
CA GLN A 201 23.62 10.92 10.25
C GLN A 201 24.57 11.25 11.41
N PRO A 202 25.66 11.99 11.15
CA PRO A 202 26.53 12.49 12.22
C PRO A 202 25.76 13.43 13.18
N PRO A 203 26.24 13.60 14.43
CA PRO A 203 25.64 14.53 15.37
C PRO A 203 25.53 15.95 14.79
N GLY A 204 24.34 16.55 14.89
CA GLY A 204 24.06 17.91 14.39
C GLY A 204 23.71 18.01 12.91
N VAL A 205 23.69 16.90 12.16
CA VAL A 205 23.22 16.86 10.77
C VAL A 205 21.71 16.58 10.75
N PRO A 206 20.88 17.36 10.01
CA PRO A 206 19.45 17.08 9.93
C PRO A 206 19.15 15.84 9.07
N HIS A 207 17.96 15.26 9.26
CA HIS A 207 17.58 13.98 8.67
C HIS A 207 17.61 13.95 7.13
N ASP A 208 17.37 15.09 6.47
CA ASP A 208 17.39 15.23 5.01
C ASP A 208 18.80 15.08 4.38
N ARG A 209 19.85 15.05 5.21
CA ARG A 209 21.26 14.99 4.80
C ARG A 209 21.99 13.78 5.37
N ALA A 210 21.29 12.66 5.50
CA ALA A 210 21.93 11.39 5.87
C ALA A 210 22.87 10.91 4.76
N ASP A 211 24.06 10.47 5.14
CA ASP A 211 25.02 9.88 4.21
C ASP A 211 24.72 8.39 4.05
N ARG A 212 24.69 7.90 2.80
CA ARG A 212 24.60 6.48 2.51
C ARG A 212 25.84 5.75 3.04
N LEU A 213 25.64 4.65 3.75
CA LEU A 213 26.71 3.80 4.29
C LEU A 213 26.90 2.55 3.42
N LEU A 214 25.82 1.79 3.18
CA LEU A 214 25.83 0.50 2.51
C LEU A 214 24.52 0.28 1.74
N ASP A 215 24.60 -0.31 0.56
CA ASP A 215 23.45 -0.90 -0.15
C ASP A 215 23.65 -2.41 -0.29
N LEU A 216 22.57 -3.16 -0.06
CA LEU A 216 22.49 -4.61 -0.16
C LEU A 216 21.33 -4.96 -1.07
N TYR A 217 21.60 -5.72 -2.13
CA TYR A 217 20.59 -6.16 -3.08
C TYR A 217 20.36 -7.67 -2.96
N ALA A 218 19.13 -8.13 -3.15
CA ALA A 218 18.81 -9.56 -3.15
C ALA A 218 19.56 -10.34 -4.26
N SER A 219 20.03 -9.67 -5.31
CA SER A 219 20.92 -10.24 -6.33
C SER A 219 22.28 -10.70 -5.78
N GLY A 220 22.65 -10.29 -4.56
CA GLY A 220 23.95 -10.49 -3.96
C GLY A 220 24.93 -9.34 -4.20
N GLU A 221 24.56 -8.34 -5.01
CA GLU A 221 25.35 -7.12 -5.16
C GLU A 221 25.37 -6.33 -3.83
N ARG A 222 26.55 -5.79 -3.49
CA ARG A 222 26.76 -4.98 -2.28
C ARG A 222 27.60 -3.76 -2.63
N ARG A 223 27.16 -2.58 -2.20
CA ARG A 223 27.88 -1.32 -2.43
C ARG A 223 28.22 -0.68 -1.10
N ALA A 224 29.48 -0.28 -0.94
CA ALA A 224 29.98 0.36 0.27
C ALA A 224 30.34 1.82 -0.01
N TYR A 225 29.64 2.72 0.69
CA TYR A 225 29.80 4.17 0.62
C TYR A 225 30.45 4.74 1.89
N ALA A 226 30.58 3.90 2.92
CA ALA A 226 31.21 4.25 4.18
C ALA A 226 32.56 4.98 4.00
N PRO A 227 32.81 6.02 4.82
CA PRO A 227 34.07 6.74 4.80
C PRO A 227 35.22 5.79 5.19
N PRO A 228 36.46 6.05 4.74
CA PRO A 228 37.58 5.12 4.92
C PRO A 228 37.81 4.66 6.36
N PHE A 229 37.61 5.53 7.35
CA PHE A 229 37.79 5.20 8.78
C PHE A 229 36.77 4.18 9.31
N LEU A 230 35.60 4.07 8.67
CA LEU A 230 34.48 3.21 9.10
C LEU A 230 34.31 1.99 8.18
N ARG A 231 34.73 2.09 6.92
CA ARG A 231 34.50 1.10 5.85
C ARG A 231 34.89 -0.33 6.24
N ASP A 232 36.05 -0.50 6.86
CA ASP A 232 36.58 -1.83 7.19
C ASP A 232 36.05 -2.38 8.53
N ARG A 233 35.34 -1.53 9.30
CA ARG A 233 34.76 -1.87 10.61
C ARG A 233 33.26 -2.18 10.53
N VAL A 234 32.60 -1.83 9.42
CA VAL A 234 31.18 -2.07 9.21
C VAL A 234 30.92 -3.34 8.41
N ALA A 235 30.04 -4.19 8.92
CA ALA A 235 29.67 -5.42 8.24
C ALA A 235 28.20 -5.78 8.42
N VAL A 236 27.65 -6.45 7.42
CA VAL A 236 26.35 -7.13 7.48
C VAL A 236 26.57 -8.59 7.08
N GLY A 237 25.79 -9.52 7.64
CA GLY A 237 25.88 -10.95 7.31
C GLY A 237 25.79 -11.20 5.80
N ALA A 238 26.57 -12.16 5.29
CA ALA A 238 26.61 -12.46 3.85
C ALA A 238 25.30 -13.07 3.34
N ASP A 239 24.60 -13.80 4.19
CA ASP A 239 23.32 -14.46 3.93
C ASP A 239 22.15 -13.69 4.57
N ALA A 240 22.25 -12.35 4.59
CA ALA A 240 21.26 -11.46 5.19
C ALA A 240 19.84 -11.69 4.63
N PHE A 241 19.68 -11.75 3.30
CA PHE A 241 18.39 -11.98 2.65
C PHE A 241 17.82 -13.38 2.92
N ALA A 242 18.66 -14.41 3.04
CA ALA A 242 18.19 -15.76 3.34
C ALA A 242 17.59 -15.88 4.75
N ARG A 243 18.06 -15.07 5.70
CA ARG A 243 17.57 -15.05 7.09
C ARG A 243 16.64 -13.87 7.40
N GLY A 244 16.53 -12.90 6.50
CA GLY A 244 15.89 -11.62 6.77
C GLY A 244 16.63 -10.81 7.87
N ASP A 245 17.96 -10.98 7.99
CA ASP A 245 18.78 -10.32 9.00
C ASP A 245 19.85 -9.41 8.39
N PHE A 246 19.56 -8.11 8.44
CA PHE A 246 20.35 -7.02 7.88
C PHE A 246 21.03 -6.19 8.97
N SER A 247 21.24 -6.77 10.15
CA SER A 247 21.83 -6.07 11.29
C SER A 247 23.24 -5.55 10.96
N LEU A 248 23.47 -4.26 11.23
CA LEU A 248 24.77 -3.64 11.04
C LEU A 248 25.66 -3.93 12.24
N ARG A 249 26.86 -4.45 11.97
CA ARG A 249 27.92 -4.65 12.96
C ARG A 249 28.98 -3.57 12.78
N ILE A 250 29.42 -2.96 13.88
CA ILE A 250 30.52 -2.00 13.92
C ILE A 250 31.55 -2.52 14.91
N ASP A 251 32.77 -2.80 14.45
CA ASP A 251 33.80 -3.45 15.27
C ASP A 251 35.24 -3.06 14.80
N PRO A 252 36.11 -2.55 15.70
CA PRO A 252 35.82 -2.08 17.06
C PRO A 252 35.07 -0.74 17.04
N LEU A 253 34.30 -0.41 18.09
CA LEU A 253 33.58 0.86 18.20
C LEU A 253 34.52 2.01 18.61
N GLU A 254 34.42 3.16 17.95
CA GLU A 254 35.21 4.36 18.21
C GLU A 254 34.31 5.55 18.57
N PRO A 255 34.75 6.53 19.37
CA PRO A 255 33.94 7.71 19.70
C PRO A 255 33.41 8.48 18.48
N ALA A 256 34.16 8.46 17.38
CA ALA A 256 33.78 9.08 16.11
C ALA A 256 32.60 8.40 15.40
N ASP A 257 32.23 7.18 15.82
CA ASP A 257 31.10 6.44 15.28
C ASP A 257 29.76 6.91 15.84
N GLU A 258 29.76 7.70 16.92
CA GLU A 258 28.54 8.29 17.49
C GLU A 258 27.71 8.99 16.41
N GLY A 259 26.39 8.77 16.44
CA GLY A 259 25.48 9.29 15.44
C GLY A 259 24.18 8.51 15.35
N THR A 260 23.33 8.90 14.40
CA THR A 260 22.07 8.23 14.11
C THR A 260 22.23 7.35 12.88
N TYR A 261 21.96 6.06 13.02
CA TYR A 261 22.00 5.09 11.94
C TYR A 261 20.58 4.70 11.56
N SER A 262 20.28 4.62 10.26
CA SER A 262 18.96 4.23 9.78
C SER A 262 19.07 3.05 8.83
N CYS A 263 18.35 1.98 9.13
CA CYS A 263 18.16 0.83 8.24
C CYS A 263 16.85 1.02 7.49
N HIS A 264 16.89 1.02 6.16
CA HIS A 264 15.70 1.08 5.33
C HIS A 264 15.56 -0.20 4.53
N LEU A 265 14.36 -0.76 4.54
CA LEU A 265 14.05 -2.00 3.84
C LEU A 265 12.97 -1.71 2.81
N HIS A 266 13.31 -1.99 1.55
CA HIS A 266 12.45 -1.76 0.41
C HIS A 266 12.17 -3.07 -0.29
N HIS A 267 10.89 -3.43 -0.35
CA HIS A 267 10.40 -4.54 -1.15
C HIS A 267 9.42 -4.00 -2.17
N HIS A 268 9.90 -3.70 -3.38
CA HIS A 268 9.08 -3.05 -4.41
C HIS A 268 7.81 -3.84 -4.74
N TYR A 269 7.95 -5.15 -5.01
CA TYR A 269 6.82 -6.01 -5.35
C TYR A 269 5.73 -6.08 -4.26
N CYS A 270 6.13 -6.23 -2.99
CA CYS A 270 5.20 -6.27 -1.87
C CYS A 270 4.77 -4.88 -1.36
N GLY A 271 5.29 -3.80 -1.94
CA GLY A 271 5.06 -2.43 -1.46
C GLY A 271 5.55 -2.18 -0.03
N LEU A 272 6.62 -2.88 0.40
CA LEU A 272 7.16 -2.74 1.75
C LEU A 272 8.16 -1.59 1.80
N HIS A 273 7.93 -0.63 2.70
CA HIS A 273 8.89 0.43 3.03
C HIS A 273 8.97 0.58 4.55
N GLU A 274 9.98 -0.07 5.15
CA GLU A 274 10.26 -0.01 6.59
C GLU A 274 11.51 0.81 6.87
N ARG A 275 11.53 1.56 7.98
CA ARG A 275 12.70 2.26 8.49
C ARG A 275 12.91 1.97 9.97
N ARG A 276 14.13 1.62 10.37
CA ARG A 276 14.55 1.46 11.78
C ARG A 276 15.68 2.42 12.09
N VAL A 277 15.51 3.22 13.13
CA VAL A 277 16.45 4.28 13.53
C VAL A 277 17.16 3.88 14.83
N PHE A 278 18.47 4.10 14.87
CA PHE A 278 19.34 3.78 16.00
C PHE A 278 20.18 4.99 16.36
N HIS A 279 20.01 5.55 17.56
CA HIS A 279 20.89 6.56 18.11
C HIS A 279 22.02 5.88 18.85
N LEU A 280 23.18 5.76 18.20
CA LEU A 280 24.36 5.13 18.74
C LEU A 280 25.16 6.14 19.56
N ARG A 281 25.40 5.83 20.84
CA ARG A 281 26.31 6.55 21.74
C ARG A 281 27.49 5.67 22.09
N VAL A 282 28.68 6.27 22.15
CA VAL A 282 29.92 5.54 22.48
C VAL A 282 30.43 6.03 23.83
N ALA A 283 30.41 5.16 24.83
CA ALA A 283 30.97 5.45 26.13
C ALA A 283 32.49 5.29 26.11
N GLU A 284 33.22 6.24 26.69
CA GLU A 284 34.65 6.08 26.93
C GLU A 284 34.90 4.89 27.86
N PRO A 285 35.99 4.12 27.67
CA PRO A 285 36.32 3.01 28.55
C PRO A 285 36.47 3.56 29.97
N ALA A 286 35.83 2.92 30.95
CA ALA A 286 36.01 3.30 32.34
C ALA A 286 37.51 3.30 32.67
N ALA A 287 38.06 4.47 32.95
CA ALA A 287 39.45 4.59 33.35
C ALA A 287 39.68 3.67 34.54
N LEU A 288 40.62 2.71 34.41
CA LEU A 288 41.08 1.91 35.53
C LEU A 288 41.41 2.85 36.70
N PRO A 289 40.91 2.60 37.91
CA PRO A 289 41.21 3.46 39.05
C PRO A 289 42.73 3.51 39.22
N SER A 290 43.31 4.67 38.94
CA SER A 290 44.74 4.91 39.13
C SER A 290 45.06 4.63 40.59
N ARG A 291 46.00 3.70 40.82
CA ARG A 291 46.51 3.28 42.14
C ARG A 291 46.71 4.50 43.04
N PRO A 292 46.22 4.49 44.30
CA PRO A 292 46.34 5.66 45.18
C PRO A 292 47.81 6.00 45.38
N ARG A 293 48.19 7.21 44.97
CA ARG A 293 49.52 7.77 45.21
C ARG A 293 49.61 8.10 46.69
N THR A 294 50.53 7.44 47.39
CA THR A 294 50.79 7.65 48.82
C THR A 294 51.08 9.13 49.07
N PRO A 295 50.40 9.81 50.02
CA PRO A 295 50.66 11.22 50.29
C PRO A 295 51.94 11.37 51.13
N PRO A 296 52.83 12.33 50.82
CA PRO A 296 53.87 12.73 51.77
C PRO A 296 53.23 13.54 52.92
N GLY A 297 53.73 13.30 54.14
CA GLY A 297 53.23 13.89 55.39
C GLY A 297 53.43 15.40 55.54
N PRO A 298 52.95 15.98 56.67
CA PRO A 298 52.46 17.35 56.74
C PRO A 298 53.49 18.35 57.27
N SER A 299 53.44 19.59 56.77
CA SER A 299 53.64 20.86 57.51
C SER A 299 53.53 22.08 56.56
N PRO A 300 53.38 23.32 57.04
CA PRO A 300 52.15 23.93 57.54
C PRO A 300 51.68 25.10 56.65
N ASP A 301 50.40 25.45 56.78
CA ASP A 301 49.76 26.60 56.15
C ASP A 301 50.39 27.92 56.63
N PRO A 302 50.57 28.93 55.75
CA PRO A 302 49.76 30.12 55.96
C PRO A 302 49.29 30.80 54.65
N THR A 303 47.97 30.91 54.57
CA THR A 303 47.20 32.11 54.23
C THR A 303 47.25 32.70 52.81
N LEU A 304 46.02 32.92 52.32
CA LEU A 304 45.57 33.98 51.41
C LEU A 304 45.93 33.88 49.93
N ALA A 305 45.05 33.26 49.15
CA ALA A 305 44.55 33.86 47.91
C ALA A 305 43.18 33.28 47.53
N ARG A 306 42.14 34.02 47.90
CA ARG A 306 40.77 33.87 47.41
C ARG A 306 40.77 34.17 45.90
N GLY A 307 40.61 33.16 45.06
CA GLY A 307 40.68 33.27 43.59
C GLY A 307 39.55 32.53 42.87
N ARG A 308 38.41 33.22 42.74
CA ARG A 308 37.34 33.11 41.73
C ARG A 308 37.20 31.76 40.98
N SER A 309 36.23 30.95 41.38
CA SER A 309 35.58 29.98 40.48
C SER A 309 34.72 30.73 39.47
N VAL A 310 35.14 30.73 38.21
CA VAL A 310 34.30 31.18 37.09
C VAL A 310 33.41 30.00 36.71
N VAL A 311 32.18 29.99 37.23
CA VAL A 311 31.10 29.18 36.65
C VAL A 311 30.69 29.89 35.37
N ASN A 312 31.05 29.33 34.22
CA ASN A 312 30.39 29.71 32.96
C ASN A 312 28.93 29.25 33.06
N VAL A 313 28.06 30.14 33.50
CA VAL A 313 26.62 30.00 33.31
C VAL A 313 26.36 30.22 31.83
N ILE A 314 26.30 29.13 31.08
CA ILE A 314 25.72 29.12 29.75
C ILE A 314 24.25 29.52 29.93
N VAL A 315 23.93 30.75 29.53
CA VAL A 315 22.55 31.20 29.38
C VAL A 315 21.93 30.38 28.26
N PRO A 316 20.85 29.60 28.47
CA PRO A 316 20.23 28.85 27.40
C PRO A 316 19.60 29.84 26.40
N GLU A 317 20.12 29.85 25.17
CA GLU A 317 19.63 30.60 24.00
C GLU A 317 18.26 30.10 23.48
N GLY A 318 17.42 29.54 24.36
CA GLY A 318 16.09 29.04 24.01
C GLY A 318 14.99 30.11 23.97
N ARG A 319 15.27 31.36 24.35
CA ARG A 319 14.24 32.41 24.40
C ARG A 319 13.89 32.97 23.02
N ALA A 320 14.84 33.02 22.08
CA ALA A 320 14.59 33.59 20.75
C ALA A 320 13.62 32.74 19.91
N HIS A 321 13.75 31.41 19.94
CA HIS A 321 12.89 30.50 19.20
C HIS A 321 11.44 30.48 19.72
N PHE A 322 11.23 30.60 21.03
CA PHE A 322 9.90 30.66 21.62
C PHE A 322 9.15 31.95 21.23
N PHE A 323 9.81 33.11 21.28
CA PHE A 323 9.19 34.37 20.87
C PHE A 323 8.91 34.42 19.37
N GLN A 324 9.75 33.80 18.54
CA GLN A 324 9.53 33.72 17.09
C GLN A 324 8.34 32.81 16.75
N GLN A 325 8.23 31.63 17.39
CA GLN A 325 7.07 30.75 17.18
C GLN A 325 5.76 31.37 17.66
N LEU A 326 5.78 32.04 18.82
CA LEU A 326 4.60 32.77 19.32
C LEU A 326 4.20 33.92 18.39
N GLY A 327 5.19 34.63 17.82
CA GLY A 327 4.97 35.66 16.81
C GLY A 327 4.33 35.13 15.53
N TYR A 328 4.76 33.97 15.04
CA TYR A 328 4.16 33.32 13.87
C TYR A 328 2.70 32.90 14.13
N VAL A 329 2.43 32.32 15.31
CA VAL A 329 1.06 31.91 15.67
C VAL A 329 0.15 33.13 15.80
N LEU A 330 0.61 34.22 16.42
CA LEU A 330 -0.17 35.46 16.52
C LEU A 330 -0.41 36.11 15.15
N ALA A 331 0.59 36.10 14.27
CA ALA A 331 0.47 36.65 12.93
C ALA A 331 -0.53 35.87 12.05
N THR A 332 -0.52 34.53 12.11
CA THR A 332 -1.48 33.70 11.37
C THR A 332 -2.91 33.86 11.89
N LEU A 333 -3.09 33.96 13.20
CA LEU A 333 -4.39 34.23 13.82
C LEU A 333 -4.94 35.61 13.40
N LEU A 334 -4.08 36.63 13.38
CA LEU A 334 -4.46 37.97 12.95
C LEU A 334 -4.84 38.03 11.47
N LEU A 335 -4.11 37.32 10.60
CA LEU A 335 -4.45 37.17 9.19
C LEU A 335 -5.84 36.52 9.00
N PHE A 336 -6.12 35.46 9.76
CA PHE A 336 -7.40 34.75 9.68
C PHE A 336 -8.58 35.63 10.12
N ILE A 337 -8.39 36.42 11.18
CA ILE A 337 -9.40 37.40 11.65
C ILE A 337 -9.65 38.46 10.58
N LEU A 338 -8.60 38.99 9.94
CA LEU A 338 -8.76 39.97 8.86
C LEU A 338 -9.51 39.39 7.66
N LEU A 339 -9.21 38.15 7.26
CA LEU A 339 -9.95 37.45 6.19
C LEU A 339 -11.42 37.23 6.56
N LEU A 340 -11.72 36.89 7.82
CA LEU A 340 -13.12 36.79 8.26
C LEU A 340 -13.83 38.15 8.19
N ILE A 341 -13.16 39.23 8.60
CA ILE A 341 -13.72 40.59 8.51
C ILE A 341 -13.98 40.96 7.04
N THR A 342 -13.06 40.68 6.11
CA THR A 342 -13.27 40.99 4.69
C THR A 342 -14.44 40.20 4.11
N VAL A 343 -14.59 38.92 4.47
CA VAL A 343 -15.73 38.10 4.05
C VAL A 343 -17.04 38.65 4.62
N VAL A 344 -17.06 39.05 5.89
CA VAL A 344 -18.26 39.64 6.52
C VAL A 344 -18.60 40.99 5.90
N LEU A 345 -17.61 41.85 5.61
CA LEU A 345 -17.83 43.13 4.95
C LEU A 345 -18.29 42.94 3.51
N ALA A 346 -17.72 41.99 2.76
CA ALA A 346 -18.18 41.66 1.41
C ALA A 346 -19.61 41.10 1.41
N ALA A 347 -19.97 40.27 2.39
CA ALA A 347 -21.32 39.78 2.58
C ALA A 347 -22.30 40.90 2.94
N ARG A 348 -21.88 41.89 3.75
CA ARG A 348 -22.69 43.07 4.10
C ARG A 348 -22.84 44.04 2.92
N GLN A 349 -21.78 44.28 2.14
CA GLN A 349 -21.83 45.10 0.94
C GLN A 349 -22.72 44.47 -0.14
N ARG A 350 -22.68 43.14 -0.32
CA ARG A 350 -23.61 42.44 -1.21
C ARG A 350 -25.06 42.50 -0.74
N ARG A 351 -25.32 42.66 0.56
CA ARG A 351 -26.67 42.91 1.09
C ARG A 351 -27.12 44.36 0.95
N GLN A 352 -26.20 45.33 0.92
CA GLN A 352 -26.52 46.75 0.75
C GLN A 352 -26.55 47.23 -0.72
N GLY A 353 -25.95 46.48 -1.66
CA GLY A 353 -25.97 46.78 -3.10
C GLY A 353 -27.17 46.26 -3.89
N GLY A 354 -28.21 45.74 -3.22
CA GLY A 354 -29.40 45.15 -3.85
C GLY A 354 -30.60 46.08 -4.04
N GLU A 355 -30.52 47.35 -3.64
CA GLU A 355 -31.59 48.35 -3.79
C GLU A 355 -31.13 49.51 -4.69
N ALA A 356 -31.18 49.33 -6.01
CA ALA A 356 -31.37 50.41 -6.97
C ALA A 356 -31.61 49.88 -8.39
N GLY A 357 -32.80 50.14 -8.95
CA GLY A 357 -32.99 50.31 -10.40
C GLY A 357 -33.98 49.37 -11.11
N TYR A 358 -35.27 49.73 -11.11
CA TYR A 358 -36.20 49.49 -12.23
C TYR A 358 -36.45 50.84 -12.93
N PRO A 359 -36.59 50.88 -14.27
CA PRO A 359 -37.93 50.87 -14.88
C PRO A 359 -37.97 49.93 -16.12
N GLY A 360 -39.06 49.31 -16.53
CA GLY A 360 -40.43 49.78 -16.69
C GLY A 360 -40.74 49.94 -18.19
N GLY A 361 -41.47 48.99 -18.79
CA GLY A 361 -41.88 49.06 -20.21
C GLY A 361 -42.86 47.94 -20.60
N ARG A 362 -43.97 48.32 -21.24
CA ARG A 362 -45.28 47.64 -21.28
C ARG A 362 -45.70 47.30 -22.72
N ALA A 363 -46.59 46.29 -22.85
CA ALA A 363 -47.49 45.97 -23.97
C ALA A 363 -46.85 45.21 -25.17
N ARG A 364 -47.53 44.32 -25.90
CA ARG A 364 -48.96 44.21 -26.26
C ARG A 364 -49.27 42.81 -26.84
N THR A 365 -50.53 42.40 -26.72
CA THR A 365 -51.19 41.17 -27.19
C THR A 365 -51.50 41.13 -28.69
N ARG A 366 -51.44 39.94 -29.34
CA ARG A 366 -52.47 39.41 -30.27
C ARG A 366 -52.13 38.01 -30.87
N ALA A 367 -53.16 37.18 -30.96
CA ALA A 367 -53.37 36.04 -31.89
C ALA A 367 -54.84 36.16 -32.41
N PRO A 368 -55.43 35.31 -33.32
CA PRO A 368 -54.91 34.21 -34.16
C PRO A 368 -55.48 34.12 -35.65
N GLU A 369 -54.98 33.14 -36.44
CA GLU A 369 -55.65 32.27 -37.49
C GLU A 369 -56.15 32.81 -38.89
N PRO A 370 -56.52 31.96 -39.93
CA PRO A 370 -55.84 30.80 -40.58
C PRO A 370 -56.07 30.66 -42.15
N LEU A 371 -55.58 29.54 -42.76
CA LEU A 371 -56.00 28.79 -44.00
C LEU A 371 -55.21 28.87 -45.35
N THR A 372 -54.56 27.71 -45.66
CA THR A 372 -54.19 26.90 -46.88
C THR A 372 -54.64 27.26 -48.34
N PRO A 373 -54.23 26.56 -49.46
CA PRO A 373 -53.22 25.47 -49.73
C PRO A 373 -52.30 25.58 -51.01
N SER A 374 -51.20 24.79 -51.05
CA SER A 374 -50.51 23.96 -52.12
C SER A 374 -50.35 24.39 -53.62
N PRO A 375 -49.53 23.72 -54.51
CA PRO A 375 -48.43 22.71 -54.37
C PRO A 375 -47.15 22.92 -55.26
N SER A 376 -46.25 21.90 -55.27
CA SER A 376 -45.11 21.57 -56.19
C SER A 376 -43.73 22.14 -55.81
N ALA A 377 -42.58 21.46 -55.93
CA ALA A 377 -42.13 20.11 -56.27
C ALA A 377 -40.58 20.15 -56.12
N GLY A 378 -39.90 19.04 -55.83
CA GLY A 378 -38.44 18.94 -55.98
C GLY A 378 -37.69 18.36 -54.77
N ASP A 379 -37.23 17.12 -54.94
CA ASP A 379 -36.55 16.24 -54.00
C ASP A 379 -35.12 16.69 -53.61
N ASP A 380 -34.67 16.38 -52.39
CA ASP A 380 -33.68 15.32 -52.13
C ASP A 380 -33.18 15.30 -50.66
N HIS A 381 -33.10 14.08 -50.14
CA HIS A 381 -32.90 13.70 -48.73
C HIS A 381 -31.43 13.66 -48.27
N ALA A 382 -31.19 14.01 -47.01
CA ALA A 382 -30.24 13.30 -46.12
C ALA A 382 -30.66 13.48 -44.65
N ASP A 383 -31.30 12.44 -44.10
CA ASP A 383 -31.83 12.36 -42.73
C ASP A 383 -30.74 12.09 -41.69
N GLN A 384 -30.85 12.80 -40.56
CA GLN A 384 -30.21 12.53 -39.29
C GLN A 384 -31.28 11.95 -38.35
N LYS A 385 -31.15 10.68 -37.91
CA LYS A 385 -32.07 10.10 -36.91
C LYS A 385 -31.37 9.22 -35.87
N SER A 386 -31.43 9.73 -34.65
CA SER A 386 -31.81 9.08 -33.38
C SER A 386 -32.10 7.56 -33.41
N ALA A 387 -31.42 6.82 -32.52
CA ALA A 387 -31.90 5.57 -31.92
C ALA A 387 -31.34 5.46 -30.48
N LYS A 388 -32.16 5.69 -29.45
CA LYS A 388 -32.87 4.67 -28.66
C LYS A 388 -31.93 3.74 -27.86
N ALA A 389 -31.70 4.08 -26.60
CA ALA A 389 -31.03 3.23 -25.63
C ALA A 389 -31.91 2.01 -25.30
N LYS A 390 -31.33 0.81 -25.49
CA LYS A 390 -31.92 -0.48 -25.16
C LYS A 390 -31.04 -1.09 -24.08
N GLY A 391 -31.65 -1.44 -22.94
CA GLY A 391 -30.99 -2.11 -21.81
C GLY A 391 -30.23 -3.34 -22.27
N LYS A 392 -29.04 -3.54 -21.71
CA LYS A 392 -28.17 -4.66 -22.02
C LYS A 392 -28.12 -5.58 -20.81
N ASP A 393 -28.79 -6.71 -20.95
CA ASP A 393 -28.70 -7.87 -20.08
C ASP A 393 -27.23 -8.31 -19.96
N LEU A 394 -26.80 -8.63 -18.74
CA LEU A 394 -25.47 -9.15 -18.45
C LEU A 394 -25.37 -10.58 -18.99
N ASN A 395 -24.36 -10.80 -19.83
CA ASN A 395 -24.16 -12.02 -20.59
C ASN A 395 -23.58 -13.12 -19.69
N LEU A 396 -24.38 -14.15 -19.40
CA LEU A 396 -24.05 -15.35 -18.62
C LEU A 396 -23.26 -16.37 -19.47
N ALA A 397 -22.24 -15.92 -20.21
CA ALA A 397 -21.58 -16.74 -21.23
C ALA A 397 -20.19 -17.27 -20.86
N GLU A 398 -19.65 -16.96 -19.68
CA GLU A 398 -18.27 -17.36 -19.33
C GLU A 398 -18.17 -18.62 -18.44
N PHE A 399 -19.30 -19.27 -18.11
CA PHE A 399 -19.33 -20.44 -17.21
C PHE A 399 -19.76 -21.78 -17.86
N ALA A 400 -19.78 -21.86 -19.18
CA ALA A 400 -20.15 -23.08 -19.90
C ALA A 400 -18.97 -24.06 -20.00
N VAL A 401 -18.95 -25.09 -19.15
CA VAL A 401 -18.10 -26.27 -19.31
C VAL A 401 -18.89 -27.34 -20.07
N ALA A 402 -18.34 -27.79 -21.19
CA ALA A 402 -18.86 -28.86 -22.01
C ALA A 402 -18.87 -30.20 -21.24
N THR A 403 -20.03 -30.86 -21.23
CA THR A 403 -20.18 -32.26 -20.82
C THR A 403 -19.62 -33.16 -21.92
N GLY A 404 -18.57 -33.92 -21.61
CA GLY A 404 -18.02 -34.96 -22.47
C GLY A 404 -17.39 -36.10 -21.64
N ASP A 405 -18.07 -37.24 -21.67
CA ASP A 405 -17.71 -38.61 -21.30
C ASP A 405 -16.65 -38.93 -20.24
N GLN A 406 -17.15 -39.60 -19.21
CA GLN A 406 -16.45 -40.26 -18.13
C GLN A 406 -15.73 -41.51 -18.67
N SER A 407 -14.39 -41.51 -18.68
CA SER A 407 -13.61 -42.74 -18.81
C SER A 407 -12.82 -42.99 -17.53
N SER A 408 -13.00 -44.19 -16.97
CA SER A 408 -12.31 -44.68 -15.78
C SER A 408 -10.82 -44.83 -16.10
N TYR A 409 -9.95 -44.08 -15.43
CA TYR A 409 -8.51 -44.35 -15.44
C TYR A 409 -7.95 -44.54 -14.02
N LYS A 410 -7.31 -45.70 -13.87
CA LYS A 410 -6.69 -46.26 -12.66
C LYS A 410 -5.56 -45.38 -12.12
N SER A 411 -5.41 -45.40 -10.80
CA SER A 411 -4.47 -44.60 -10.00
C SER A 411 -3.01 -45.09 -10.04
N GLU A 412 -2.41 -45.24 -11.21
CA GLU A 412 -0.99 -45.59 -11.33
C GLU A 412 -0.37 -44.82 -12.50
N ASN A 413 -0.04 -43.53 -12.30
CA ASN A 413 0.95 -42.78 -13.12
C ASN A 413 1.26 -41.33 -12.67
N LEU A 414 0.74 -40.83 -11.53
CA LEU A 414 0.92 -39.43 -11.09
C LEU A 414 2.39 -38.98 -10.86
N GLN A 415 3.36 -39.89 -10.83
CA GLN A 415 4.76 -39.56 -10.57
C GLN A 415 5.57 -39.24 -11.86
N LEU A 416 5.03 -39.54 -13.05
CA LEU A 416 5.74 -39.35 -14.32
C LEU A 416 5.47 -37.99 -15.00
N ASP A 417 4.33 -37.34 -14.71
CA ASP A 417 3.97 -36.06 -15.35
C ASP A 417 4.61 -34.82 -14.71
N TYR A 418 5.09 -34.92 -13.47
CA TYR A 418 5.79 -33.81 -12.80
C TYR A 418 7.11 -33.42 -13.51
N LYS A 419 7.74 -34.36 -14.21
CA LYS A 419 9.01 -34.10 -14.92
C LYS A 419 8.82 -33.50 -16.33
N ASN A 420 7.67 -33.72 -16.96
CA ASN A 420 7.45 -33.27 -18.34
C ASN A 420 7.12 -31.77 -18.43
N ASN A 421 6.47 -31.19 -17.43
CA ASN A 421 6.22 -29.74 -17.41
C ASN A 421 7.49 -28.90 -17.15
N ILE A 422 8.44 -29.42 -16.36
CA ILE A 422 9.72 -28.75 -16.08
C ILE A 422 10.61 -28.65 -17.34
N LEU A 423 10.56 -29.66 -18.22
CA LEU A 423 11.35 -29.67 -19.45
C LEU A 423 10.78 -28.74 -20.53
N LYS A 424 9.46 -28.55 -20.56
CA LYS A 424 8.80 -27.69 -21.55
C LYS A 424 9.10 -26.20 -21.31
N GLU A 425 9.14 -25.76 -20.05
CA GLU A 425 9.55 -24.39 -19.70
C GLU A 425 11.05 -24.13 -19.96
N ARG A 426 11.92 -25.12 -19.76
CA ARG A 426 13.36 -24.97 -20.06
C ARG A 426 13.67 -24.81 -21.55
N VAL A 427 12.90 -25.45 -22.42
CA VAL A 427 13.10 -25.37 -23.89
C VAL A 427 12.63 -24.02 -24.43
N GLU A 428 11.56 -23.44 -23.89
CA GLU A 428 11.09 -22.10 -24.31
C GLU A 428 12.02 -20.96 -23.82
N LEU A 429 12.67 -21.12 -22.66
CA LEU A 429 13.67 -20.16 -22.15
C LEU A 429 15.01 -20.21 -22.91
N ALA A 430 15.40 -21.37 -23.46
CA ALA A 430 16.65 -21.48 -24.24
C ALA A 430 16.58 -20.77 -25.61
N HIS A 431 15.37 -20.48 -26.10
CA HIS A 431 15.14 -19.84 -27.40
C HIS A 431 15.01 -18.29 -27.34
N SER A 432 15.12 -17.67 -26.17
CA SER A 432 15.00 -16.20 -26.01
C SER A 432 16.22 -15.58 -25.35
N SER A 433 17.38 -15.66 -26.00
CA SER A 433 18.55 -14.85 -25.65
C SER A 433 18.42 -13.43 -26.23
N LEU A 434 17.86 -12.50 -25.46
CA LEU A 434 18.02 -11.06 -25.72
C LEU A 434 19.18 -10.51 -24.87
N PRO A 435 20.03 -9.62 -25.42
CA PRO A 435 21.23 -9.17 -24.74
C PRO A 435 20.88 -8.22 -23.59
N ALA A 436 21.60 -8.36 -22.48
CA ALA A 436 21.52 -7.48 -21.31
C ALA A 436 21.78 -6.02 -21.72
N LYS A 437 20.74 -5.17 -21.68
CA LYS A 437 20.93 -3.72 -21.68
C LYS A 437 21.26 -3.30 -20.25
N ASN A 438 22.51 -2.92 -20.03
CA ASN A 438 22.90 -2.13 -18.85
C ASN A 438 22.12 -0.80 -18.91
N ILE A 439 21.10 -0.67 -18.06
CA ILE A 439 20.41 0.59 -17.83
C ILE A 439 21.09 1.25 -16.63
N ASP A 440 21.69 2.41 -16.89
CA ASP A 440 22.28 3.31 -15.90
C ASP A 440 21.15 4.06 -15.16
N LEU A 441 20.81 3.58 -13.97
CA LEU A 441 19.66 4.04 -13.17
C LEU A 441 19.86 5.43 -12.54
N ASP A 442 21.09 5.97 -12.52
CA ASP A 442 21.38 7.30 -11.99
C ASP A 442 20.70 8.43 -12.79
N LYS A 443 20.34 8.15 -14.05
CA LYS A 443 19.65 9.10 -14.94
C LYS A 443 18.12 9.08 -14.82
N GLU A 444 17.52 8.01 -14.31
CA GLU A 444 16.07 7.94 -14.10
C GLU A 444 15.65 8.60 -12.78
N PHE A 445 16.42 8.41 -11.71
CA PHE A 445 16.17 9.09 -10.44
C PHE A 445 16.25 10.62 -10.54
N ARG A 446 17.12 11.17 -11.39
CA ARG A 446 17.24 12.63 -11.54
C ARG A 446 16.09 13.27 -12.35
N LYS A 447 15.24 12.48 -13.02
CA LYS A 447 14.09 13.00 -13.79
C LYS A 447 12.80 13.11 -12.98
N GLU A 448 12.67 12.38 -11.87
CA GLU A 448 11.47 12.44 -11.02
C GLU A 448 11.48 13.57 -9.99
N TYR A 449 12.63 14.22 -9.74
CA TYR A 449 12.75 15.33 -8.80
C TYR A 449 12.67 16.73 -9.44
N CYS A 450 12.44 16.83 -10.75
CA CYS A 450 12.18 18.09 -11.44
C CYS A 450 10.88 17.99 -12.23
N LYS A 451 9.75 18.04 -11.52
CA LYS A 451 8.48 18.60 -12.03
C LYS A 451 7.59 19.06 -10.90
#